data_AF-A0A2B0WJF3-F1
#
_entry.id   AF-A0A2B0WJF3-F1
#
_cell.length_a   1.000
_cell.length_b   1.000
_cell.length_c   1.000
_cell.angle_alpha   90.00
_cell.angle_beta   90.00
_cell.angle_gamma   90.00
#
_symmetry.space_group_name_H-M   'P 1'
#
loop_
_entity.id
_entity.type
_entity.pdbx_description
1 polymer ?
#
loop_
_entity_poly.entity_id
_entity_poly.type
_entity_poly.pdbx_seq_one_letter_code
_entity_poly.pdbx_strand_id
1 'polypeptide(L)' 'MMINKAQATLINKTIGCSRFVFNHFLSLWDHAYKETGQGLTYGTCSAKLPAMK' A
#
# COMPACT_ATOMS: atom_id res chain seq x y z
N MET A 1 -22.87 18.78 -11.30
CA MET A 1 -22.60 17.90 -10.14
C MET A 1 -21.66 18.65 -9.20
N MET A 2 -22.14 19.16 -8.06
CA MET A 2 -21.28 19.91 -7.13
C MET A 2 -20.37 18.93 -6.38
N ILE A 3 -19.06 19.14 -6.45
CA ILE A 3 -18.08 18.34 -5.71
C ILE A 3 -18.18 18.74 -4.24
N ASN A 4 -18.54 17.78 -3.38
CA ASN A 4 -18.46 17.96 -1.93
C ASN A 4 -16.98 17.94 -1.51
N LYS A 5 -16.47 19.07 -0.99
CA LYS A 5 -15.06 19.21 -0.58
C LYS A 5 -14.64 18.20 0.50
N ALA A 6 -15.56 17.82 1.39
CA ALA A 6 -15.31 16.80 2.41
C ALA A 6 -15.15 15.41 1.76
N GLN A 7 -15.99 15.09 0.77
CA GLN A 7 -15.90 13.85 0.02
C GLN A 7 -14.59 13.78 -0.78
N ALA A 8 -14.20 14.87 -1.46
CA ALA A 8 -12.93 14.93 -2.19
C ALA A 8 -11.73 14.71 -1.25
N THR A 9 -11.77 15.30 -0.05
CA THR A 9 -10.72 15.09 0.96
C THR A 9 -10.67 13.63 1.42
N LEU A 10 -11.82 13.01 1.68
CA LEU A 10 -11.88 11.61 2.10
C LEU A 10 -11.36 10.67 1.00
N ILE A 11 -11.76 10.90 -0.26
CA ILE A 11 -11.28 10.13 -1.42
C ILE A 11 -9.76 10.24 -1.54
N ASN A 12 -9.20 11.45 -1.44
CA ASN A 12 -7.76 11.65 -1.51
C ASN A 12 -7.01 10.94 -0.38
N LYS A 13 -7.55 10.95 0.83
CA LYS A 13 -6.98 10.20 1.97
C LYS A 13 -7.00 8.70 1.70
N THR A 14 -8.15 8.15 1.30
CA THR A 14 -8.30 6.71 1.01
C THR A 14 -7.36 6.25 -0.10
N ILE A 15 -7.33 6.97 -1.23
CA ILE A 15 -6.45 6.63 -2.35
C ILE A 15 -4.98 6.80 -1.96
N GLY A 16 -4.65 7.84 -1.19
CA GLY A 16 -3.30 8.08 -0.68
C GLY A 16 -2.80 6.94 0.20
N CYS A 17 -3.62 6.49 1.16
CA CYS A 17 -3.30 5.35 2.02
C CYS A 17 -3.07 4.07 1.21
N SER A 18 -3.98 3.74 0.28
CA SER A 18 -3.82 2.54 -0.57
C SER A 18 -2.56 2.61 -1.42
N ARG A 19 -2.26 3.77 -2.01
CA ARG A 19 -1.06 3.98 -2.83
C ARG A 19 0.22 3.82 -2.01
N PHE A 20 0.25 4.37 -0.80
CA PHE A 20 1.39 4.24 0.11
C PHE A 20 1.67 2.77 0.46
N VAL A 21 0.63 2.05 0.89
CA VAL A 21 0.76 0.63 1.24
C VAL A 21 1.20 -0.20 0.03
N PHE A 22 0.57 0.01 -1.13
CA PHE A 22 0.91 -0.72 -2.35
C PHE A 22 2.36 -0.48 -2.79
N ASN A 23 2.80 0.79 -2.86
CA ASN A 23 4.15 1.11 -3.30
C ASN A 23 5.23 0.55 -2.37
N HIS A 24 4.97 0.55 -1.05
CA HIS A 24 5.89 -0.06 -0.08
C HIS A 24 6.07 -1.56 -0.34
N PHE A 25 4.97 -2.31 -0.46
CA PHE A 25 5.06 -3.75 -0.70
C PHE A 25 5.55 -4.09 -2.11
N LEU A 26 5.27 -3.25 -3.10
CA LEU A 26 5.83 -3.42 -4.45
C LEU A 26 7.35 -3.33 -4.44
N SER A 27 7.92 -2.35 -3.71
CA SER A 27 9.37 -2.21 -3.58
C SER A 27 10.00 -3.40 -2.83
N LEU A 28 9.36 -3.86 -1.76
CA LEU A 28 9.81 -5.06 -1.05
C LEU A 28 9.70 -6.32 -1.91
N TRP A 29 8.67 -6.40 -2.75
CA TRP A 29 8.45 -7.55 -3.63
C TRP A 29 9.52 -7.62 -4.72
N ASP A 30 9.86 -6.49 -5.35
CA ASP A 30 10.94 -6.39 -6.34
C ASP A 30 12.28 -6.86 -5.75
N HIS A 31 12.60 -6.44 -4.52
CA HIS A 31 13.80 -6.88 -3.82
C HIS A 31 13.80 -8.39 -3.54
N ALA A 32 12.73 -8.89 -2.90
CA ALA A 32 12.62 -10.30 -2.55
C ALA A 32 12.69 -11.22 -3.79
N TYR A 33 12.07 -10.80 -4.88
CA TYR A 33 12.07 -11.54 -6.14
C TYR A 33 13.46 -11.57 -6.79
N LYS A 34 14.20 -10.45 -6.77
CA LYS A 34 15.58 -10.40 -7.28
C LYS A 34 16.53 -11.31 -6.50
N GLU A 35 16.36 -11.43 -5.20
CA GLU A 35 17.23 -12.24 -4.34
C GLU A 35 16.89 -13.73 -4.35
N THR A 36 15.60 -14.06 -4.33
CA THR A 36 15.15 -15.44 -4.05
C THR A 36 14.35 -16.06 -5.20
N GLY A 37 13.94 -15.26 -6.20
CA GLY A 37 12.98 -15.67 -7.22
C GLY A 37 11.56 -15.84 -6.70
N GLN A 38 11.29 -15.51 -5.43
CA GLN A 38 10.01 -15.72 -4.78
C GLN A 38 9.36 -14.40 -4.38
N GLY A 39 8.03 -14.41 -4.36
CA GLY A 39 7.26 -13.25 -3.97
C GLY A 39 7.00 -13.13 -2.47
N LEU A 40 6.36 -12.02 -2.08
CA LEU A 40 5.88 -11.87 -0.71
C LEU A 40 4.59 -12.66 -0.52
N THR A 41 4.47 -13.32 0.62
CA THR A 41 3.24 -13.99 1.03
C THR A 41 2.32 -13.03 1.77
N TYR A 42 1.03 -13.34 1.80
CA TYR A 42 0.05 -12.60 2.58
C TYR A 42 0.46 -12.50 4.07
N GLY A 43 0.95 -13.58 4.67
CA GLY A 43 1.37 -13.60 6.07
C GLY A 43 2.50 -12.59 6.35
N THR A 44 3.50 -12.54 5.48
CA THR A 44 4.60 -11.57 5.59
C THR A 44 4.11 -10.13 5.42
N CYS A 45 3.21 -9.88 4.47
CA CYS A 45 2.66 -8.54 4.26
C CYS A 45 1.78 -8.10 5.45
N SER A 46 0.87 -8.96 5.91
CA SER A 46 -0.05 -8.68 7.02
C SER A 46 0.69 -8.37 8.32
N ALA A 47 1.76 -9.11 8.64
CA ALA A 47 2.56 -8.87 9.84
C ALA A 47 3.27 -7.50 9.84
N LYS A 48 3.53 -6.92 8.66
CA LYS A 48 4.20 -5.62 8.51
C LYS A 48 3.23 -4.44 8.55
N LEU A 49 1.95 -4.65 8.21
CA LEU A 49 0.93 -3.58 8.17
C LEU A 49 0.81 -2.77 9.47
N PRO A 50 0.82 -3.36 10.69
CA PRO A 50 0.66 -2.58 11.93
C PRO A 50 1.79 -1.56 12.20
N ALA A 51 2.97 -1.78 11.60
CA ALA A 51 4.12 -0.89 11.74
C ALA A 51 4.10 0.28 10.74
N MET A 52 3.19 0.27 9.76
CA MET A 52 3.04 1.32 8.76
C MET A 52 2.14 2.42 9.31
N LYS A 53 2.70 3.61 9.56
CA LYS A 53 1.99 4.80 10.06
C LYS A 53 2.32 6.01 9.20
#